data_AF-A0A3M1SEF9-F1
#
_entry.id   AF-A0A3M1SEF9-F1
#
_cell.length_a   1.000
_cell.length_b   1.000
_cell.length_c   1.000
_cell.angle_alpha   90.00
_cell.angle_beta   90.00
_cell.angle_gamma   90.00
#
_symmetry.space_group_name_H-M   'P 1'
#
loop_
_entity.id
_entity.type
_entity.pdbx_description
1 polymer ?
#
loop_
_entity_poly.entity_id
_entity_poly.type
_entity_poly.pdbx_seq_one_letter_code
_entity_poly.pdbx_strand_id
1 'polypeptide(L)'
;DWSQAGEDREVESRFVYLKKKGAFEYAQNIPPEYHWYNGRSERYITGQPISPNGPVYINRPLGGPDDPEAKIWPFKVHRQKQPYDTQNLVLLTPKTWGPGGYWNEFDWDKALRLGSEITGVPYSGHYDFIETVMYWPLSHMVQPKERALQCTDCHGEGGRMDWERLGFDGDPAFRCDRRQMSLLRTGARSNTK
;
A
#
# COMPACT_ATOMS: atom_id res chain seq x y z
N ASP A 1 -7.65 -7.69 -5.77
CA ASP A 1 -8.83 -7.92 -4.92
C ASP A 1 -9.23 -9.39 -5.01
N TRP A 2 -8.90 -10.19 -3.99
CA TRP A 2 -9.23 -11.61 -3.96
C TRP A 2 -10.72 -11.89 -3.70
N SER A 3 -11.48 -10.93 -3.19
CA SER A 3 -12.91 -11.16 -2.91
C SER A 3 -13.73 -11.42 -4.17
N GLN A 4 -13.19 -11.02 -5.32
CA GLN A 4 -13.79 -11.20 -6.63
C GLN A 4 -13.37 -12.51 -7.31
N ALA A 5 -12.45 -13.27 -6.73
CA ALA A 5 -11.98 -14.51 -7.32
C ALA A 5 -13.10 -15.57 -7.34
N GLY A 6 -13.10 -16.45 -8.33
CA GLY A 6 -14.09 -17.53 -8.47
C GLY A 6 -15.30 -17.17 -9.32
N GLU A 7 -15.51 -15.89 -9.63
CA GLU A 7 -16.62 -15.45 -10.47
C GLU A 7 -16.38 -15.77 -11.96
N ASP A 8 -17.41 -16.26 -12.63
CA ASP A 8 -17.42 -16.40 -14.08
C ASP A 8 -17.81 -15.05 -14.71
N ARG A 9 -16.80 -14.40 -15.30
CA ARG A 9 -16.93 -13.08 -15.92
C ARG A 9 -16.41 -13.12 -17.35
N GLU A 10 -17.10 -12.45 -18.26
CA GLU A 10 -16.50 -12.06 -19.53
C GLU A 10 -15.48 -10.96 -19.26
N VAL A 11 -14.22 -11.21 -19.58
CA VAL A 11 -13.13 -10.27 -19.31
C VAL A 11 -12.29 -10.05 -20.55
N GLU A 12 -12.10 -8.78 -20.88
CA GLU A 12 -11.33 -8.37 -22.06
C GLU A 12 -9.83 -8.66 -21.91
N SER A 13 -9.33 -8.70 -20.66
CA SER A 13 -7.91 -8.85 -20.38
C SER A 13 -7.61 -9.55 -19.06
N ARG A 14 -6.67 -10.51 -19.13
CA ARG A 14 -6.09 -11.18 -17.94
C ARG A 14 -5.34 -10.24 -17.00
N PHE A 15 -5.04 -9.02 -17.45
CA PHE A 15 -4.40 -7.99 -16.63
C PHE A 15 -5.40 -7.21 -15.77
N VAL A 16 -6.70 -7.39 -15.97
CA VAL A 16 -7.73 -6.75 -15.12
C VAL A 16 -8.34 -7.77 -14.17
N TYR A 17 -8.48 -9.02 -14.62
CA TYR A 17 -9.10 -10.06 -13.82
C TYR A 17 -8.60 -11.46 -14.19
N LEU A 18 -8.48 -12.31 -13.19
CA LEU A 18 -8.32 -13.75 -13.35
C LEU A 18 -9.24 -14.46 -12.36
N LYS A 19 -10.07 -15.41 -12.84
CA LYS A 19 -10.93 -16.24 -11.96
C LYS A 19 -10.15 -16.84 -10.78
N LYS A 20 -8.89 -17.22 -11.00
CA LYS A 20 -7.99 -17.80 -9.98
C LYS A 20 -7.51 -16.83 -8.89
N LYS A 21 -7.59 -15.52 -9.11
CA LYS A 21 -6.87 -14.50 -8.30
C LYS A 21 -7.66 -13.22 -8.05
N GLY A 22 -8.83 -13.08 -8.65
CA GLY A 22 -9.69 -11.91 -8.55
C GLY A 22 -9.24 -10.77 -9.47
N ALA A 23 -9.53 -9.54 -9.06
CA ALA A 23 -9.28 -8.35 -9.87
C ALA A 23 -7.92 -7.70 -9.57
N PHE A 24 -7.38 -6.99 -10.56
CA PHE A 24 -6.09 -6.32 -10.48
C PHE A 24 -6.17 -4.89 -11.03
N GLU A 25 -5.36 -4.03 -10.45
CA GLU A 25 -5.02 -2.72 -11.02
C GLU A 25 -3.53 -2.71 -11.30
N TYR A 26 -3.18 -2.49 -12.57
CA TYR A 26 -1.80 -2.34 -13.00
C TYR A 26 -1.54 -0.88 -13.34
N ALA A 27 -0.37 -0.40 -12.94
CA ALA A 27 0.09 0.92 -13.29
C ALA A 27 1.57 0.88 -13.67
N GLN A 28 1.98 1.81 -14.51
CA GLN A 28 3.35 1.97 -14.97
C GLN A 28 3.77 3.43 -14.80
N ASN A 29 5.08 3.65 -14.60
CA ASN A 29 5.66 4.98 -14.44
C ASN A 29 4.95 5.83 -13.35
N ILE A 30 4.62 5.20 -12.22
CA ILE A 30 3.91 5.86 -11.12
C ILE A 30 4.88 6.56 -10.16
N PRO A 31 4.50 7.72 -9.59
CA PRO A 31 5.23 8.29 -8.48
C PRO A 31 5.15 7.35 -7.26
N PRO A 32 6.21 7.28 -6.44
CA PRO A 32 6.15 6.57 -5.18
C PRO A 32 5.29 7.32 -4.17
N GLU A 33 4.83 6.60 -3.14
CA GLU A 33 4.27 7.22 -1.95
C GLU A 33 5.41 7.50 -0.95
N TYR A 34 5.38 8.68 -0.33
CA TYR A 34 6.42 9.12 0.59
C TYR A 34 5.96 8.94 2.04
N HIS A 35 6.77 8.26 2.85
CA HIS A 35 6.48 7.99 4.26
C HIS A 35 7.72 8.18 5.12
N TRP A 36 7.50 8.57 6.38
CA TRP A 36 8.56 8.51 7.39
C TRP A 36 9.04 7.08 7.59
N TYR A 37 10.36 6.92 7.66
CA TYR A 37 11.01 5.64 7.86
C TYR A 37 12.33 5.80 8.62
N ASN A 38 12.45 5.12 9.77
CA ASN A 38 13.64 5.07 10.62
C ASN A 38 14.47 3.78 10.45
N GLY A 39 14.23 3.04 9.37
CA GLY A 39 14.92 1.75 9.13
C GLY A 39 14.21 0.54 9.73
N ARG A 40 13.10 0.73 10.46
CA ARG A 40 12.31 -0.35 11.05
C ARG A 40 10.88 -0.38 10.50
N SER A 41 10.28 -1.56 10.51
CA SER A 41 8.88 -1.77 10.12
C SER A 41 8.18 -2.65 11.13
N GLU A 42 6.89 -2.41 11.31
CA GLU A 42 5.98 -3.42 11.86
C GLU A 42 5.95 -4.62 10.93
N ARG A 43 5.53 -5.77 11.45
CA ARG A 43 5.24 -6.96 10.65
C ARG A 43 4.04 -7.68 11.23
N TYR A 44 3.04 -7.93 10.39
CA TYR A 44 2.01 -8.90 10.72
C TYR A 44 2.64 -10.30 10.76
N ILE A 45 2.46 -10.99 11.88
CA ILE A 45 2.89 -12.38 12.04
C ILE A 45 1.67 -13.28 11.95
N THR A 46 1.79 -14.37 11.19
CA THR A 46 0.72 -15.35 11.00
C THR A 46 0.10 -15.80 12.32
N GLY A 47 -1.23 -15.74 12.43
CA GLY A 47 -1.99 -16.08 13.62
C GLY A 47 -2.18 -14.94 14.62
N GLN A 48 -1.59 -13.76 14.40
CA GLN A 48 -1.89 -12.59 15.22
C GLN A 48 -3.31 -12.06 14.95
N PRO A 49 -4.02 -11.62 16.00
CA PRO A 49 -5.30 -10.95 15.83
C PRO A 49 -5.17 -9.68 14.99
N ILE A 50 -6.22 -9.38 14.22
CA ILE A 50 -6.37 -8.15 13.44
C ILE A 50 -7.56 -7.32 13.95
N SER A 51 -7.54 -6.03 13.64
CA SER A 51 -8.71 -5.17 13.77
C SER A 51 -9.53 -5.22 12.47
N PRO A 52 -10.85 -5.45 12.52
CA PRO A 52 -11.70 -5.37 11.34
C PRO A 52 -12.06 -3.92 10.95
N ASN A 53 -11.72 -2.92 11.78
CA ASN A 53 -12.16 -1.53 11.61
C ASN A 53 -11.23 -0.67 10.74
N GLY A 54 -10.63 -1.27 9.71
CA GLY A 54 -9.71 -0.59 8.80
C GLY A 54 -8.75 -1.55 8.11
N PRO A 55 -7.81 -1.02 7.31
CA PRO A 55 -6.84 -1.86 6.63
C PRO A 55 -5.87 -2.51 7.62
N VAL A 56 -5.55 -3.77 7.39
CA VAL A 56 -4.47 -4.47 8.11
C VAL A 56 -3.15 -4.15 7.45
N TYR A 57 -2.21 -3.61 8.23
CA TYR A 57 -0.87 -3.34 7.75
C TYR A 57 0.02 -4.57 7.86
N ILE A 58 0.52 -5.05 6.73
CA ILE A 58 1.40 -6.23 6.72
C ILE A 58 2.80 -5.87 7.18
N ASN A 59 3.31 -4.69 6.79
CA ASN A 59 4.67 -4.27 7.11
C ASN A 59 4.87 -2.74 7.14
N ARG A 60 4.05 -2.03 7.92
CA ARG A 60 4.07 -0.56 7.98
C ARG A 60 5.45 0.00 8.34
N PRO A 61 6.00 0.98 7.61
CA PRO A 61 7.23 1.67 8.01
C PRO A 61 7.01 2.45 9.31
N LEU A 62 8.01 2.43 10.18
CA LEU A 62 8.02 3.14 11.45
C LEU A 62 8.84 4.43 11.36
N GLY A 63 8.51 5.40 12.20
CA GLY A 63 9.13 6.72 12.25
C GLY A 63 8.08 7.82 12.24
N GLY A 64 8.53 9.06 12.32
CA GLY A 64 7.66 10.23 12.30
C GLY A 64 8.48 11.52 12.22
N PRO A 65 7.82 12.69 12.15
CA PRO A 65 8.50 13.99 12.07
C PRO A 65 9.37 14.29 13.30
N ASP A 66 9.01 13.75 14.47
CA ASP A 66 9.73 13.93 15.73
C ASP A 66 10.81 12.86 15.99
N ASP A 67 10.93 11.87 15.11
CA ASP A 67 11.94 10.81 15.21
C ASP A 67 13.22 11.27 14.49
N PRO A 68 14.32 11.55 15.21
CA PRO A 68 15.55 12.06 14.62
C PRO A 68 16.25 11.04 13.70
N GLU A 69 15.92 9.76 13.80
CA GLU A 69 16.44 8.71 12.92
C GLU A 69 15.58 8.55 11.66
N ALA A 70 14.34 9.06 11.67
CA ALA A 70 13.43 8.95 10.55
C ALA A 70 13.75 9.93 9.43
N LYS A 71 13.59 9.44 8.19
CA LYS A 71 13.61 10.26 6.97
C LYS A 71 12.38 9.98 6.14
N ILE A 72 12.03 10.90 5.24
CA ILE A 72 11.00 10.66 4.25
C ILE A 72 11.59 9.75 3.16
N TRP A 73 11.00 8.58 2.97
CA TRP A 73 11.44 7.55 2.03
C TRP A 73 10.36 7.25 0.97
N PRO A 74 10.76 6.90 -0.26
CA PRO A 74 9.83 6.45 -1.29
C PRO A 74 9.47 4.97 -1.13
N PHE A 75 8.18 4.67 -1.23
CA PHE A 75 7.64 3.32 -1.18
C PHE A 75 6.72 3.05 -2.37
N LYS A 76 6.75 1.80 -2.87
CA LYS A 76 5.61 1.22 -3.57
C LYS A 76 4.66 0.68 -2.52
N VAL A 77 3.41 1.13 -2.53
CA VAL A 77 2.38 0.65 -1.62
C VAL A 77 1.42 -0.27 -2.38
N HIS A 78 1.37 -1.53 -1.98
CA HIS A 78 0.45 -2.51 -2.54
C HIS A 78 -0.76 -2.66 -1.63
N ARG A 79 -1.94 -2.40 -2.19
CA ARG A 79 -3.24 -2.53 -1.50
C ARG A 79 -3.99 -3.72 -2.11
N GLN A 80 -4.56 -4.57 -1.26
CA GLN A 80 -5.35 -5.73 -1.70
C GLN A 80 -6.46 -6.03 -0.71
N LYS A 81 -7.39 -6.91 -1.08
CA LYS A 81 -8.28 -7.61 -0.14
C LYS A 81 -7.89 -9.07 -0.09
N GLN A 82 -7.79 -9.63 1.11
CA GLN A 82 -7.40 -11.03 1.32
C GLN A 82 -8.30 -11.69 2.40
N PRO A 83 -8.45 -13.02 2.40
CA PRO A 83 -9.34 -13.69 3.32
C PRO A 83 -8.87 -13.59 4.78
N TYR A 84 -9.82 -13.41 5.69
CA TYR A 84 -9.63 -13.45 7.12
C TYR A 84 -10.77 -14.22 7.78
N ASP A 85 -10.51 -14.74 8.98
CA ASP A 85 -11.52 -15.42 9.79
C ASP A 85 -12.35 -14.38 10.56
N THR A 86 -13.66 -14.39 10.37
CA THR A 86 -14.57 -13.39 10.98
C THR A 86 -14.82 -13.60 12.47
N GLN A 87 -14.55 -14.80 12.99
CA GLN A 87 -14.70 -15.12 14.42
C GLN A 87 -13.37 -14.98 15.16
N ASN A 88 -12.31 -15.57 14.61
CA ASN A 88 -10.98 -15.55 15.23
C ASN A 88 -10.25 -14.21 14.98
N LEU A 89 -10.72 -13.41 14.02
CA LEU A 89 -10.11 -12.13 13.61
C LEU A 89 -8.62 -12.31 13.29
N VAL A 90 -8.30 -13.24 12.39
CA VAL A 90 -6.93 -13.49 11.91
C VAL A 90 -6.90 -13.58 10.40
N LEU A 91 -5.82 -13.11 9.76
CA LEU A 91 -5.63 -13.34 8.32
C LEU A 91 -5.41 -14.83 8.06
N LEU A 92 -6.11 -15.36 7.05
CA LEU A 92 -6.03 -16.76 6.66
C LEU A 92 -5.02 -16.96 5.52
N THR A 93 -4.36 -18.11 5.50
CA THR A 93 -3.42 -18.49 4.44
C THR A 93 -4.03 -19.62 3.61
N PRO A 94 -4.75 -19.32 2.52
CA PRO A 94 -5.43 -20.34 1.74
C PRO A 94 -4.43 -21.25 1.00
N LYS A 95 -4.77 -22.53 0.88
CA LYS A 95 -4.10 -23.42 -0.09
C LYS A 95 -4.56 -23.05 -1.49
N THR A 96 -3.70 -22.38 -2.26
CA THR A 96 -4.04 -21.94 -3.62
C THR A 96 -3.71 -22.98 -4.69
N TRP A 97 -2.64 -23.76 -4.51
CA TRP A 97 -2.12 -24.69 -5.53
C TRP A 97 -2.14 -26.16 -5.08
N GLY A 98 -2.24 -27.06 -6.06
CA GLY A 98 -2.25 -28.51 -5.90
C GLY A 98 -3.65 -29.10 -5.74
N PRO A 99 -3.75 -30.40 -5.39
CA PRO A 99 -5.03 -31.04 -5.04
C PRO A 99 -5.73 -30.30 -3.89
N GLY A 100 -7.04 -30.03 -4.00
CA GLY A 100 -7.75 -29.21 -3.02
C GLY A 100 -7.48 -27.70 -3.10
N GLY A 101 -6.59 -27.25 -3.99
CA GLY A 101 -6.19 -25.85 -4.09
C GLY A 101 -7.25 -24.99 -4.77
N TYR A 102 -7.39 -23.75 -4.28
CA TYR A 102 -8.37 -22.78 -4.78
C TYR A 102 -8.31 -22.57 -6.31
N TRP A 103 -7.12 -22.60 -6.91
CA TRP A 103 -6.95 -22.36 -8.35
C TRP A 103 -7.53 -23.43 -9.27
N ASN A 104 -7.89 -24.59 -8.72
CA ASN A 104 -8.48 -25.70 -9.46
C ASN A 104 -9.95 -25.88 -9.11
N GLU A 105 -10.30 -25.77 -7.83
CA GLU A 105 -11.63 -26.11 -7.33
C GLU A 105 -12.53 -24.90 -7.07
N PHE A 106 -11.95 -23.69 -6.94
CA PHE A 106 -12.67 -22.44 -6.66
C PHE A 106 -13.57 -22.49 -5.42
N ASP A 107 -13.22 -23.33 -4.44
CA ASP A 107 -13.87 -23.46 -3.14
C ASP A 107 -13.01 -22.79 -2.08
N TRP A 108 -13.48 -21.64 -1.58
CA TRP A 108 -12.78 -20.89 -0.53
C TRP A 108 -12.77 -21.62 0.81
N ASP A 109 -13.90 -22.20 1.26
CA ASP A 109 -13.95 -22.89 2.56
C ASP A 109 -12.95 -24.04 2.58
N LYS A 110 -12.95 -24.86 1.53
CA LYS A 110 -12.02 -25.97 1.37
C LYS A 110 -10.56 -25.49 1.36
N ALA A 111 -10.25 -24.47 0.57
CA ALA A 111 -8.88 -23.94 0.47
C ALA A 111 -8.38 -23.34 1.80
N LEU A 112 -9.27 -22.66 2.55
CA LEU A 112 -8.94 -22.06 3.85
C LEU A 112 -8.79 -23.13 4.93
N ARG A 113 -9.63 -24.17 4.93
CA ARG A 113 -9.54 -25.30 5.86
C ARG A 113 -8.24 -26.09 5.67
N LEU A 114 -7.89 -26.41 4.42
CA LEU A 114 -6.60 -27.04 4.11
C LEU A 114 -5.41 -26.13 4.46
N GLY A 115 -5.56 -24.82 4.27
CA GLY A 115 -4.55 -23.83 4.69
C GLY A 115 -4.35 -23.76 6.20
N SER A 116 -5.45 -23.83 6.95
CA SER A 116 -5.48 -23.88 8.41
C SER A 116 -4.74 -25.12 8.94
N GLU A 117 -5.01 -26.30 8.37
CA GLU A 117 -4.34 -27.56 8.74
C GLU A 117 -2.82 -27.50 8.52
N ILE A 118 -2.35 -26.83 7.47
CA ILE A 118 -0.92 -26.70 7.15
C ILE A 118 -0.23 -25.68 8.06
N THR A 119 -0.89 -24.55 8.34
CA THR A 119 -0.28 -23.42 9.06
C THR A 119 -0.45 -23.48 10.56
N GLY A 120 -1.41 -24.27 11.06
CA GLY A 120 -1.78 -24.32 12.47
C GLY A 120 -2.62 -23.13 12.93
N VAL A 121 -2.99 -22.20 12.05
CA VAL A 121 -3.90 -21.07 12.36
C VAL A 121 -5.34 -21.60 12.37
N PRO A 122 -6.09 -21.49 13.48
CA PRO A 122 -7.47 -21.97 13.53
C PRO A 122 -8.36 -21.28 12.49
N TYR A 123 -9.24 -22.05 11.86
CA TYR A 123 -10.28 -21.56 10.97
C TYR A 123 -11.66 -21.99 11.49
N SER A 124 -12.53 -21.02 11.73
CA SER A 124 -13.87 -21.18 12.31
C SER A 124 -14.90 -21.76 11.33
N GLY A 125 -14.58 -21.78 10.03
CA GLY A 125 -15.56 -22.03 8.97
C GLY A 125 -16.27 -20.76 8.48
N HIS A 126 -15.94 -19.59 9.05
CA HIS A 126 -16.51 -18.31 8.64
C HIS A 126 -15.40 -17.34 8.22
N TYR A 127 -15.42 -16.94 6.95
CA TYR A 127 -14.46 -16.01 6.40
C TYR A 127 -15.15 -14.83 5.72
N ASP A 128 -14.40 -13.74 5.60
CA ASP A 128 -14.70 -12.62 4.72
C ASP A 128 -13.36 -12.07 4.20
N PHE A 129 -13.38 -10.97 3.46
CA PHE A 129 -12.19 -10.33 2.90
C PHE A 129 -11.96 -8.97 3.54
N ILE A 130 -10.71 -8.74 3.94
CA ILE A 130 -10.31 -7.46 4.54
C ILE A 130 -9.21 -6.80 3.71
N GLU A 131 -9.22 -5.48 3.68
CA GLU A 131 -8.18 -4.69 3.05
C GLU A 131 -6.85 -4.84 3.79
N THR A 132 -5.77 -5.03 3.03
CA THR A 132 -4.41 -5.07 3.55
C THR A 132 -3.49 -4.17 2.75
N VAL A 133 -2.51 -3.62 3.46
CA VAL A 133 -1.57 -2.66 2.90
C VAL A 133 -0.14 -3.11 3.17
N MET A 134 0.65 -3.12 2.11
CA MET A 134 2.03 -3.60 2.08
C MET A 134 2.95 -2.49 1.54
N TYR A 135 4.01 -2.15 2.27
CA TYR A 135 5.01 -1.12 1.90
C TYR A 135 6.35 -1.71 1.43
N TRP A 136 6.74 -1.40 0.19
CA TRP A 136 7.97 -1.88 -0.45
C TRP A 136 8.90 -0.68 -0.63
N PRO A 137 10.00 -0.56 0.14
CA PRO A 137 10.93 0.55 -0.02
C PRO A 137 11.57 0.52 -1.41
N LEU A 138 11.63 1.67 -2.07
CA LEU A 138 12.23 1.78 -3.39
C LEU A 138 13.69 2.21 -3.29
N SER A 139 14.58 1.24 -3.51
CA SER A 139 16.04 1.42 -3.45
C SER A 139 16.76 1.21 -4.79
N HIS A 140 16.01 0.94 -5.86
CA HIS A 140 16.53 0.67 -7.21
C HIS A 140 15.89 1.61 -8.23
N MET A 141 16.27 1.49 -9.51
CA MET A 141 15.80 2.36 -10.61
C MET A 141 16.17 3.85 -10.42
N VAL A 142 17.29 4.12 -9.75
CA VAL A 142 17.85 5.47 -9.59
C VAL A 142 18.05 6.09 -10.97
N GLN A 143 17.38 7.22 -11.22
CA GLN A 143 17.48 7.94 -12.49
C GLN A 143 18.76 8.79 -12.55
N PRO A 144 19.20 9.20 -13.76
CA PRO A 144 20.25 10.20 -13.91
C PRO A 144 19.95 11.48 -13.13
N LYS A 145 20.99 12.21 -12.72
CA LYS A 145 20.87 13.40 -11.87
C LYS A 145 19.97 14.49 -12.46
N GLU A 146 19.89 14.57 -13.78
CA GLU A 146 19.06 15.52 -14.52
C GLU A 146 17.55 15.27 -14.31
N ARG A 147 17.18 14.09 -13.82
CA ARG A 147 15.81 13.69 -13.47
C ARG A 147 15.58 13.56 -11.96
N ALA A 148 16.54 13.99 -11.14
CA ALA A 148 16.33 14.09 -9.71
C ALA A 148 15.21 15.09 -9.42
N LEU A 149 14.44 14.83 -8.36
CA LEU A 149 13.40 15.78 -7.92
C LEU A 149 14.02 17.13 -7.61
N GLN A 150 13.45 18.17 -8.17
CA GLN A 150 13.83 19.56 -7.94
C GLN A 150 12.92 20.19 -6.88
N CYS A 151 13.22 21.41 -6.45
CA CYS A 151 12.46 22.11 -5.41
C CYS A 151 10.95 22.12 -5.70
N THR A 152 10.56 22.39 -6.95
CA THR A 152 9.16 22.48 -7.37
C THR A 152 8.48 21.13 -7.58
N ASP A 153 9.22 20.02 -7.55
CA ASP A 153 8.60 18.69 -7.52
C ASP A 153 7.97 18.39 -6.17
N CYS A 154 8.53 18.93 -5.09
CA CYS A 154 8.00 18.76 -3.73
C CYS A 154 7.14 19.96 -3.31
N HIS A 155 7.57 21.17 -3.65
CA HIS A 155 6.99 22.42 -3.18
C HIS A 155 6.13 23.11 -4.24
N GLY A 156 5.02 23.69 -3.80
CA GLY A 156 4.06 24.39 -4.65
C GLY A 156 2.84 23.54 -5.01
N GLU A 157 2.01 24.10 -5.88
CA GLU A 157 0.76 23.47 -6.30
C GLU A 157 1.02 22.15 -7.04
N GLY A 158 0.35 21.07 -6.63
CA GLY A 158 0.53 19.75 -7.21
C GLY A 158 1.87 19.08 -6.88
N GLY A 159 2.57 19.54 -5.83
CA GLY A 159 3.77 18.90 -5.32
C GLY A 159 3.56 17.44 -4.92
N ARG A 160 4.62 16.64 -4.96
CA ARG A 160 4.61 15.20 -4.68
C ARG A 160 4.39 14.83 -3.21
N MET A 161 4.54 15.80 -2.30
CA MET A 161 4.50 15.57 -0.86
C MET A 161 3.11 15.87 -0.32
N ASP A 162 2.50 14.86 0.32
CA ASP A 162 1.33 15.06 1.17
C ASP A 162 1.80 15.59 2.53
N TRP A 163 1.93 16.91 2.62
CA TRP A 163 2.51 17.58 3.78
C TRP A 163 1.72 17.33 5.06
N GLU A 164 0.37 17.38 4.98
CA GLU A 164 -0.51 17.13 6.12
C GLU A 164 -0.33 15.70 6.65
N ARG A 165 -0.32 14.70 5.74
CA ARG A 165 -0.07 13.30 6.13
C ARG A 165 1.33 13.08 6.71
N LEU A 166 2.31 13.88 6.30
CA LEU A 166 3.67 13.86 6.84
C LEU A 166 3.81 14.61 8.18
N GLY A 167 2.73 15.21 8.68
CA GLY A 167 2.70 15.92 9.97
C GLY A 167 3.15 17.39 9.89
N PHE A 168 3.08 18.00 8.71
CA PHE A 168 3.32 19.42 8.52
C PHE A 168 2.00 20.19 8.39
N ASP A 169 1.94 21.41 8.92
CA ASP A 169 0.77 22.32 8.81
C ASP A 169 0.48 22.80 7.36
N GLY A 170 1.32 22.37 6.40
CA GLY A 170 1.29 22.77 5.01
C GLY A 170 2.69 22.68 4.41
N ASP A 171 2.83 23.17 3.18
CA ASP A 171 4.12 23.16 2.50
C ASP A 171 5.16 23.98 3.30
N PRO A 172 6.24 23.35 3.78
CA PRO A 172 7.21 23.99 4.65
C PRO A 172 8.02 25.09 3.93
N ALA A 173 7.99 25.17 2.60
CA ALA A 173 8.57 26.29 1.88
C ALA A 173 7.80 27.60 2.12
N PHE A 174 6.50 27.53 2.39
CA PHE A 174 5.58 28.68 2.48
C PHE A 174 5.18 29.06 3.91
N ARG A 175 5.89 28.56 4.93
CA ARG A 175 5.67 28.95 6.33
C ARG A 175 5.70 30.47 6.50
N CYS A 176 4.94 30.97 7.49
CA CYS A 176 4.71 32.40 7.72
C CYS A 176 6.00 33.23 7.79
N ASP A 177 7.10 32.67 8.31
CA ASP A 177 8.40 33.32 8.39
C ASP A 177 8.97 33.66 7.00
N ARG A 178 8.91 32.73 6.03
CA ARG A 178 9.43 32.95 4.67
C ARG A 178 8.54 33.85 3.81
N ARG A 179 7.22 33.85 4.06
CA ARG A 179 6.30 34.86 3.49
C ARG A 179 6.57 36.26 4.07
N GLN A 180 6.74 36.37 5.39
CA GLN A 180 7.10 37.63 6.04
C GLN A 180 8.47 38.14 5.59
N MET A 181 9.43 37.25 5.36
CA MET A 181 10.77 37.59 4.87
C MET A 181 10.88 37.75 3.34
N SER A 182 9.79 37.61 2.58
CA SER A 182 9.79 37.72 1.10
C SER A 182 10.80 36.80 0.39
N LEU A 183 11.11 35.64 0.98
CA LEU A 183 12.08 34.67 0.44
C LEU A 183 11.47 33.75 -0.62
N LEU A 184 10.16 33.86 -0.84
CA LEU A 184 9.43 33.15 -1.89
C LEU A 184 9.50 33.95 -3.18
N ARG A 185 10.23 33.44 -4.18
CA ARG A 185 10.10 33.97 -5.54
C ARG A 185 8.72 33.64 -6.06
N THR A 186 7.84 34.64 -6.12
CA THR A 186 6.61 34.56 -6.91
C THR A 186 7.02 34.39 -8.37
N GLY A 187 6.92 33.17 -8.88
CA GLY A 187 7.06 32.91 -10.30
C GLY A 187 5.93 33.59 -11.04
N ALA A 188 6.14 34.85 -11.43
CA ALA A 188 5.31 35.49 -12.44
C ALA A 188 5.50 34.70 -13.73
N ARG A 189 4.49 33.89 -14.09
CA ARG A 189 4.36 33.41 -15.47
C ARG A 189 4.23 34.67 -16.33
N SER A 190 5.28 35.00 -17.06
CA SER A 190 5.24 35.97 -18.14
C SER A 190 4.30 35.43 -19.21
N ASN A 191 3.05 35.90 -19.20
CA ASN A 191 2.16 35.80 -20.34
C ASN A 191 2.67 36.77 -21.40
N THR A 192 3.42 36.27 -22.37
CA THR A 192 3.74 37.00 -23.60
C THR A 192 3.73 36.05 -24.79
N LYS A 193 2.63 36.19 -25.56
CA LYS A 193 2.37 35.86 -26.98
C LYS A 193 2.84 34.53 -27.55
#